data_AF-A0A3D8LIJ1-F1
#
_entry.id   AF-A0A3D8LIJ1-F1
#
_cell.length_a   1.000
_cell.length_b   1.000
_cell.length_c   1.000
_cell.angle_alpha   90.00
_cell.angle_beta   90.00
_cell.angle_gamma   90.00
#
_symmetry.space_group_name_H-M   'P 1'
#
loop_
_entity.id
_entity.type
_entity.pdbx_description
1 polymer ?
#
loop_
_entity_poly.entity_id
_entity_poly.type
_entity_poly.pdbx_seq_one_letter_code
_entity_poly.pdbx_strand_id
1 'polypeptide(L)'
;MSFQNLIYEAELGLNLENTYEKSMLTEVIDEISEKEHAAGRPLLSALVRVKGQKNQGDNFFRLCERLGYGSWKDLKRNHKFIQEQREACREFWQDGKNFKSYL
;
A
#
# COMPACT_ATOMS: atom_id res chain seq x y z
N MET A 1 -2.94 8.78 0.05
CA MET A 1 -1.87 9.34 0.91
C MET A 1 -0.55 9.17 0.16
N SER A 2 0.44 10.05 0.33
CA SER A 2 1.77 9.85 -0.28
C SER A 2 2.72 9.25 0.77
N PHE A 3 3.80 8.58 0.34
CA PHE A 3 4.87 8.15 1.25
C PHE A 3 5.39 9.29 2.14
N GLN A 4 5.42 10.52 1.60
CA GLN A 4 5.91 11.70 2.30
C GLN A 4 4.99 12.11 3.46
N ASN A 5 3.67 11.98 3.29
CA ASN A 5 2.72 12.24 4.37
C ASN A 5 2.80 11.16 5.46
N LEU A 6 2.96 9.89 5.07
CA LEU A 6 3.08 8.78 6.02
C LEU A 6 4.29 8.95 6.94
N ILE A 7 5.45 9.29 6.39
CA ILE A 7 6.67 9.52 7.19
C ILE A 7 6.50 10.70 8.14
N TYR A 8 5.88 11.77 7.66
CA TYR A 8 5.67 12.97 8.48
C TYR A 8 4.67 12.72 9.61
N GLU A 9 3.53 12.07 9.32
CA GLU A 9 2.49 11.77 10.31
C GLU A 9 2.92 10.70 11.31
N ALA A 10 3.73 9.73 10.91
CA ALA A 10 4.23 8.67 11.78
C ALA A 10 5.62 8.96 12.38
N GLU A 11 6.13 10.18 12.22
CA GLU A 11 7.44 10.64 12.73
C GLU A 11 8.61 9.67 12.46
N LEU A 12 8.59 8.99 11.30
CA LEU A 12 9.50 7.88 11.02
C LEU A 12 10.96 8.32 10.80
N GLY A 13 11.22 9.62 10.64
CA GLY A 13 12.57 10.17 10.45
C GLY A 13 13.26 9.76 9.13
N LEU A 14 12.53 9.14 8.20
CA LEU A 14 13.07 8.60 6.96
C LEU A 14 13.26 9.66 5.88
N ASN A 15 14.43 9.66 5.27
CA ASN A 15 14.77 10.47 4.12
C ASN A 15 14.36 9.77 2.82
N LEU A 16 13.26 10.21 2.20
CA LEU A 16 12.78 9.68 0.92
C LEU A 16 13.68 9.98 -0.29
N GLU A 17 14.65 10.88 -0.15
CA GLU A 17 15.68 11.12 -1.17
C GLU A 17 16.77 10.04 -1.12
N ASN A 18 16.91 9.36 0.02
CA ASN A 18 17.76 8.18 0.16
C ASN A 18 17.03 6.95 -0.40
N THR A 19 17.60 6.37 -1.46
CA THR A 19 17.02 5.20 -2.13
C THR A 19 16.93 3.97 -1.20
N TYR A 20 17.88 3.84 -0.26
CA TYR A 20 17.89 2.74 0.71
C TYR A 20 16.72 2.85 1.70
N GLU A 21 16.54 4.01 2.34
CA GLU A 21 15.47 4.24 3.30
C GLU A 21 14.08 4.17 2.66
N LYS A 22 13.98 4.63 1.40
CA LYS A 22 12.76 4.45 0.60
C LYS A 22 12.45 2.98 0.31
N SER A 23 13.48 2.16 0.03
CA SER A 23 13.29 0.72 -0.17
C SER A 23 12.81 0.05 1.12
N MET A 24 13.46 0.35 2.24
CA MET A 24 13.09 -0.18 3.55
C MET A 24 11.64 0.14 3.92
N LEU A 25 11.20 1.39 3.71
CA LEU A 25 9.80 1.75 3.96
C LEU A 25 8.83 1.01 3.04
N THR A 26 9.23 0.76 1.80
CA THR A 26 8.40 0.00 0.85
C THR A 26 8.28 -1.45 1.29
N GLU A 27 9.39 -2.07 1.72
CA GLU A 27 9.39 -3.44 2.26
C GLU A 27 8.51 -3.56 3.51
N VAL A 28 8.62 -2.64 4.46
CA VAL A 28 7.78 -2.65 5.67
C VAL A 28 6.30 -2.54 5.32
N ILE A 29 5.93 -1.67 4.37
CA ILE A 29 4.53 -1.53 3.94
C ILE A 29 4.04 -2.78 3.19
N ASP A 30 4.90 -3.41 2.41
CA ASP A 30 4.59 -4.67 1.73
C ASP A 30 4.39 -5.79 2.76
N GLU A 31 5.27 -5.93 3.76
CA GLU A 31 5.12 -6.90 4.85
C GLU A 31 3.83 -6.71 5.66
N ILE A 32 3.50 -5.47 6.00
CA ILE A 32 2.23 -5.15 6.66
C ILE A 32 1.06 -5.58 5.75
N SER A 33 1.13 -5.24 4.47
CA SER A 33 0.06 -5.59 3.51
C SER A 33 -0.10 -7.10 3.33
N GLU A 34 0.99 -7.87 3.36
CA GLU A 34 0.96 -9.35 3.36
C GLU A 34 0.24 -9.89 4.60
N LYS A 35 0.55 -9.34 5.79
CA LYS A 35 -0.12 -9.73 7.05
C LYS A 35 -1.60 -9.37 7.05
N GLU A 36 -1.95 -8.17 6.59
CA GLU A 36 -3.33 -7.74 6.46
C GLU A 36 -4.09 -8.66 5.49
N HIS A 37 -3.50 -8.98 4.34
CA HIS A 37 -4.09 -9.91 3.37
C HIS A 37 -4.31 -11.31 3.96
N ALA A 38 -3.32 -11.85 4.67
CA ALA A 38 -3.44 -13.14 5.36
C ALA A 38 -4.55 -13.14 6.42
N ALA A 39 -4.84 -11.97 7.02
CA ALA A 39 -5.95 -11.76 7.94
C ALA A 39 -7.29 -11.45 7.25
N GLY A 40 -7.36 -11.49 5.91
CA GLY A 40 -8.57 -11.19 5.12
C GLY A 40 -8.88 -9.70 4.99
N ARG A 41 -7.90 -8.83 5.23
CA ARG A 41 -8.04 -7.36 5.23
C ARG A 41 -7.41 -6.74 3.98
N PRO A 42 -7.79 -5.50 3.63
CA PRO A 42 -7.28 -4.85 2.42
C PRO A 42 -5.82 -4.41 2.55
N LEU A 43 -5.13 -4.35 1.40
CA LEU A 43 -3.72 -3.99 1.29
C LEU A 43 -3.50 -2.50 1.58
N LEU A 44 -2.77 -2.17 2.64
CA LEU A 44 -2.41 -0.78 2.95
C LEU A 44 -1.53 -0.15 1.88
N SER A 45 -0.69 -0.95 1.20
CA SER A 45 0.10 -0.54 0.04
C SER A 45 -0.75 0.05 -1.11
N ALA A 46 -2.05 -0.26 -1.18
CA ALA A 46 -2.95 0.32 -2.18
C ALA A 46 -3.17 1.83 -1.99
N LEU A 47 -3.07 2.35 -0.75
CA LEU A 47 -3.28 3.77 -0.42
C LEU A 47 -2.04 4.64 -0.62
N VAL A 48 -0.87 4.02 -0.73
CA VAL A 48 0.41 4.69 -0.75
C VAL A 48 0.85 4.92 -2.18
N ARG A 49 1.07 6.18 -2.56
CA ARG A 49 1.57 6.55 -3.89
C ARG A 49 3.03 6.99 -3.82
N VAL A 50 3.84 6.45 -4.72
CA VAL A 50 5.21 6.94 -4.96
C VAL A 50 5.15 8.26 -5.72
N LYS A 51 5.81 9.29 -5.19
CA LYS A 51 5.92 10.61 -5.83
C LYS A 51 6.58 10.47 -7.21
N GLY A 52 5.97 11.06 -8.24
CA GLY A 52 6.46 10.99 -9.63
C GLY A 52 5.96 9.80 -10.44
N GLN A 53 5.24 8.84 -9.84
CA GLN A 53 4.61 7.73 -10.55
C GLN A 53 3.11 7.99 -10.75
N LYS A 54 2.55 7.63 -11.92
CA LYS A 54 1.09 7.76 -12.16
C LYS A 54 0.28 6.89 -11.17
N ASN A 55 0.82 5.72 -10.81
CA ASN A 55 0.19 4.72 -9.93
C ASN A 55 1.03 4.48 -8.65
N GLN A 56 0.71 3.44 -7.88
CA GLN A 56 1.36 3.03 -6.63
C GLN A 56 2.84 2.59 -6.81
N GLY A 57 3.30 2.46 -8.05
CA GLY A 57 4.62 1.92 -8.39
C GLY A 57 4.57 0.42 -8.66
N ASP A 58 5.66 -0.11 -9.20
CA ASP A 58 5.72 -1.52 -9.64
C ASP A 58 5.70 -2.51 -8.46
N ASN A 59 6.22 -2.12 -7.29
CA ASN A 59 6.27 -2.98 -6.10
C ASN A 59 4.88 -3.40 -5.65
N PHE A 60 3.90 -2.48 -5.63
CA PHE A 60 2.52 -2.80 -5.31
C PHE A 60 1.94 -3.89 -6.23
N PHE A 61 2.14 -3.80 -7.54
CA PHE A 61 1.61 -4.79 -8.47
C PHE A 61 2.33 -6.14 -8.36
N ARG A 62 3.63 -6.13 -8.06
CA ARG A 62 4.40 -7.36 -7.77
C ARG A 62 3.93 -8.02 -6.48
N LEU A 63 3.59 -7.24 -5.46
CA LEU A 63 2.96 -7.74 -4.25
C LEU A 63 1.60 -8.39 -4.59
N CYS A 64 0.73 -7.72 -5.34
CA CYS A 64 -0.54 -8.30 -5.76
C CYS A 64 -0.36 -9.61 -6.56
N GLU A 65 0.66 -9.69 -7.42
CA GLU A 65 0.99 -10.94 -8.12
C GLU A 65 1.42 -12.05 -7.16
N ARG A 66 2.29 -11.76 -6.19
CA ARG A 66 2.70 -12.70 -5.14
C ARG A 66 1.53 -13.20 -4.29
N LEU A 67 0.53 -12.35 -4.07
CA LEU A 67 -0.69 -12.68 -3.33
C LEU A 67 -1.75 -13.39 -4.18
N GLY A 68 -1.49 -13.62 -5.48
CA GLY A 68 -2.37 -14.41 -6.34
C GLY A 68 -3.48 -13.63 -7.05
N TYR A 69 -3.41 -12.29 -7.08
CA TYR A 69 -4.39 -11.46 -7.80
C TYR A 69 -4.24 -11.52 -9.34
N GLY A 70 -3.13 -12.07 -9.84
CA GLY A 70 -2.83 -12.20 -11.27
C GLY A 70 -1.55 -11.50 -11.68
N SER A 71 -1.28 -11.46 -12.98
CA SER A 71 -0.02 -10.91 -13.53
C SER A 71 0.12 -9.42 -13.26
N TRP A 72 1.26 -9.01 -12.71
CA TRP A 72 1.51 -7.62 -12.30
C TRP A 72 1.38 -6.64 -13.48
N LYS A 73 1.72 -7.08 -14.70
CA LYS A 73 1.62 -6.27 -15.93
C LYS A 73 0.17 -5.99 -16.32
N ASP A 74 -0.71 -6.96 -16.10
CA ASP A 74 -2.13 -6.84 -16.43
C ASP A 74 -2.85 -6.01 -15.35
N LEU A 75 -2.53 -6.26 -14.08
CA LEU A 75 -3.02 -5.47 -12.95
C LEU A 75 -2.62 -3.99 -13.09
N LYS A 76 -1.40 -3.71 -13.56
CA LYS A 76 -0.91 -2.33 -13.80
C LYS A 76 -1.70 -1.59 -14.88
N ARG A 77 -2.24 -2.30 -15.87
CA ARG A 77 -3.10 -1.74 -16.93
C ARG A 77 -4.56 -1.65 -16.51
N ASN A 78 -4.96 -2.39 -15.48
CA ASN A 78 -6.31 -2.40 -14.97
C ASN A 78 -6.54 -1.24 -13.96
N HIS A 79 -6.97 -0.10 -14.47
CA HIS A 79 -7.33 1.05 -13.63
C HIS A 79 -8.44 0.75 -12.62
N LYS A 80 -9.37 -0.14 -12.96
CA LYS A 80 -10.48 -0.53 -12.08
C LYS A 80 -9.99 -1.27 -10.86
N PHE A 81 -9.07 -2.22 -11.04
CA PHE A 81 -8.44 -2.95 -9.93
C PHE A 81 -7.78 -2.02 -8.93
N ILE A 82 -7.03 -1.02 -9.41
CA ILE A 82 -6.36 -0.03 -8.55
C ILE A 82 -7.38 0.76 -7.72
N GLN A 83 -8.51 1.13 -8.34
CA GLN A 83 -9.57 1.86 -7.67
C GLN A 83 -10.29 1.00 -6.64
N GLU A 84 -10.65 -0.24 -6.99
CA GLU A 84 -11.27 -1.22 -6.10
C GLU A 84 -10.42 -1.49 -4.85
N GLN A 85 -9.10 -1.68 -5.02
CA GLN A 85 -8.20 -1.88 -3.87
C GLN A 85 -8.11 -0.65 -2.96
N ARG A 86 -8.14 0.56 -3.55
CA ARG A 86 -8.15 1.81 -2.77
C ARG A 86 -9.46 2.01 -2.02
N GLU A 87 -10.58 1.71 -2.66
CA GLU A 87 -11.92 1.83 -2.07
C GLU A 87 -12.08 0.82 -0.94
N ALA A 88 -11.77 -0.45 -1.17
CA ALA A 88 -11.80 -1.49 -0.13
C ALA A 88 -10.94 -1.10 1.09
N CYS A 89 -9.74 -0.57 0.86
CA CYS A 89 -8.88 -0.10 1.95
C CYS A 89 -9.49 1.10 2.69
N ARG A 90 -10.12 2.04 2.00
CA ARG A 90 -10.80 3.17 2.66
C ARG A 90 -12.02 2.72 3.44
N GLU A 91 -12.87 1.90 2.86
CA GLU A 91 -14.09 1.41 3.49
C GLU A 91 -13.78 0.64 4.78
N PHE A 92 -12.76 -0.22 4.75
CA PHE A 92 -12.38 -1.00 5.92
C PHE A 92 -11.84 -0.13 7.06
N TRP A 93 -10.92 0.79 6.76
CA TRP A 93 -10.24 1.59 7.78
C TRP A 93 -10.99 2.86 8.19
N GLN A 94 -11.95 3.33 7.39
CA GLN A 94 -12.88 4.41 7.80
C GLN A 94 -13.99 3.90 8.72
N ASP A 95 -14.25 2.59 8.76
CA ASP A 95 -15.13 2.02 9.77
C ASP A 95 -14.47 2.13 11.16
N GLY A 96 -15.04 3.00 11.99
CA GLY A 96 -14.55 3.24 13.35
C GLY A 96 -14.56 2.01 14.26
N LYS A 97 -15.31 0.95 13.94
CA LYS A 97 -15.25 -0.34 14.66
C LYS A 97 -14.00 -1.13 14.29
N ASN A 98 -13.69 -1.23 13.00
CA ASN A 98 -12.47 -1.90 12.53
C ASN A 98 -11.24 -1.14 13.04
N PHE A 99 -11.25 0.19 12.92
CA PHE A 99 -10.15 1.03 13.39
C PHE A 99 -9.87 0.84 14.88
N LYS A 100 -10.90 0.82 15.74
CA LYS A 100 -10.73 0.62 17.19
C LYS A 100 -10.38 -0.81 17.61
N SER A 101 -10.70 -1.81 16.79
CA SER A 101 -10.46 -3.22 17.13
C SER A 101 -9.01 -3.65 16.88
N TYR A 102 -8.26 -2.86 16.11
CA TYR A 102 -6.90 -3.17 15.68
C TYR A 102 -5.90 -2.05 16.00
N LEU A 103 -6.25 -1.24 17.00
CA LEU A 103 -5.42 -0.17 17.58
C LEU A 103 -4.69 -0.66 18.83
#